data_AF-A0A7V9HVZ7-F1
#
_entry.id   AF-A0A7V9HVZ7-F1
#
_cell.length_a   1.000
_cell.length_b   1.000
_cell.length_c   1.000
_cell.angle_alpha   90.00
_cell.angle_beta   90.00
_cell.angle_gamma   90.00
#
_symmetry.space_group_name_H-M   'P 1'
#
loop_
_entity.id
_entity.type
_entity.pdbx_description
1 polymer ?
#
loop_
_entity_poly.entity_id
_entity_poly.type
_entity_poly.pdbx_seq_one_letter_code
_entity_poly.pdbx_strand_id
1 'polypeptide(L)'
;MGDAIGQNAFGVKVRYSRTSVTSLLLAMPSDKAQAFQEGITFQTNKSKAAQIIGQASMAISGRLLYPFIAHQFDYKKPTIDSPSKIYYDNHYIIFRPEKVRIFRPATGEVFAFLELERKP
;
A
#
# COMPACT_ATOMS: atom_id res chain seq x y z
N MET A 1 12.84 21.17 2.03
CA MET A 1 14.13 20.85 2.68
C MET A 1 14.62 22.10 3.39
N GLY A 2 15.10 21.98 4.62
CA GLY A 2 15.65 23.10 5.36
C GLY A 2 16.87 22.67 6.15
N ASP A 3 17.88 23.54 6.21
CA ASP A 3 19.05 23.35 7.06
C ASP A 3 18.80 24.00 8.42
N ALA A 4 19.23 23.32 9.49
CA ALA A 4 19.17 23.83 10.84
C ALA A 4 20.51 23.62 11.56
N ILE A 5 20.78 24.43 12.57
CA ILE A 5 21.97 24.29 13.43
C ILE A 5 21.50 23.70 14.76
N GLY A 6 22.08 22.59 15.17
CA GLY A 6 21.81 21.93 16.46
C GLY A 6 23.10 21.59 17.18
N GLN A 7 23.01 21.08 18.42
CA GLN A 7 24.16 20.54 19.14
C GLN A 7 24.14 19.02 19.10
N ASN A 8 25.31 18.39 18.91
CA ASN A 8 25.47 16.95 19.04
C ASN A 8 25.58 16.53 20.52
N ALA A 9 25.70 15.22 20.79
CA ALA A 9 25.80 14.67 22.15
C ALA A 9 27.03 15.16 22.95
N PHE A 10 27.99 15.82 22.29
CA PHE A 10 29.19 16.41 22.88
C PHE A 10 29.13 17.94 22.96
N GLY A 11 27.97 18.55 22.71
CA GLY A 11 27.76 20.00 22.78
C GLY A 11 28.28 20.80 21.59
N VAL A 12 28.82 20.15 20.55
CA VAL A 12 29.34 20.80 19.34
C VAL A 12 28.20 21.18 18.41
N LYS A 13 28.20 22.43 17.90
CA LYS A 13 27.23 22.90 16.92
C LYS A 13 27.47 22.23 15.56
N VAL A 14 26.49 21.50 15.05
CA VAL A 14 26.54 20.82 13.76
C VAL A 14 25.35 21.26 12.91
N ARG A 15 25.61 21.56 11.63
CA ARG A 15 24.55 21.78 10.64
C ARG A 15 23.92 20.44 10.30
N TYR A 16 22.61 20.33 10.43
CA TYR A 16 21.87 19.16 10.00
C TYR A 16 20.82 19.54 8.97
N SER A 17 20.64 18.67 7.98
CA SER A 17 19.55 18.76 7.02
C SER A 17 18.29 18.14 7.61
N ARG A 18 17.15 18.84 7.44
CA ARG A 18 15.82 18.36 7.76
C ARG A 18 15.10 17.98 6.48
N THR A 19 14.78 16.70 6.36
CA THR A 19 13.97 16.16 5.28
C THR A 19 12.67 15.62 5.86
N SER A 20 11.53 16.04 5.31
CA SER A 20 10.23 15.47 5.61
C SER A 20 9.78 14.69 4.38
N VAL A 21 9.38 13.44 4.58
CA VAL A 21 8.78 12.61 3.55
C VAL A 21 7.36 12.32 3.98
N THR A 22 6.40 12.81 3.20
CA THR A 22 4.98 12.54 3.40
C THR A 22 4.54 11.52 2.37
N SER A 23 3.97 10.40 2.83
CA SER A 23 3.54 9.31 1.95
C SER A 23 2.08 8.96 2.20
N LEU A 24 1.32 8.69 1.13
CA LEU A 24 -0.01 8.09 1.20
C LEU A 24 0.11 6.62 0.78
N LEU A 25 -0.18 5.71 1.71
CA LEU A 25 -0.03 4.27 1.55
C LEU A 25 -1.39 3.58 1.62
N LEU A 26 -1.60 2.57 0.76
CA LEU A 26 -2.77 1.69 0.85
C LEU A 26 -2.41 0.49 1.71
N ALA A 27 -3.09 0.32 2.85
CA ALA A 27 -2.91 -0.81 3.75
C ALA A 27 -4.04 -1.83 3.57
N MET A 28 -3.67 -3.12 3.49
CA MET A 28 -4.62 -4.23 3.50
C MET A 28 -4.40 -5.09 4.76
N PRO A 29 -5.47 -5.56 5.43
CA PRO A 29 -5.35 -6.51 6.53
C PRO A 29 -4.55 -7.77 6.16
N SER A 30 -3.70 -8.24 7.07
CA SER A 30 -2.79 -9.37 6.83
C SER A 30 -3.51 -10.69 6.52
N ASP A 31 -4.67 -10.90 7.13
CA ASP A 31 -5.55 -12.06 6.90
C ASP A 31 -6.10 -12.12 5.46
N LYS A 32 -6.06 -10.99 4.74
CA LYS A 32 -6.45 -10.90 3.33
C LYS A 32 -5.25 -10.81 2.40
N ALA A 33 -4.12 -10.27 2.85
CA ALA A 33 -2.90 -10.18 2.07
C ALA A 33 -2.36 -11.55 1.66
N GLN A 34 -2.51 -12.58 2.51
CA GLN A 34 -2.02 -13.94 2.21
C GLN A 34 -2.68 -14.55 0.97
N ALA A 35 -3.98 -14.30 0.77
CA ALA A 35 -4.71 -14.77 -0.42
C ALA A 35 -4.18 -14.18 -1.73
N PHE A 36 -3.52 -13.01 -1.68
CA PHE A 36 -2.87 -12.41 -2.84
C PHE A 36 -1.42 -12.92 -3.02
N GLN A 37 -0.73 -13.31 -1.94
CA GLN A 37 0.65 -13.79 -1.99
C GLN A 37 0.77 -15.17 -2.64
N GLU A 38 -0.19 -16.06 -2.38
CA GLU A 38 -0.22 -17.42 -2.94
C GLU A 38 -0.75 -17.47 -4.38
N GLY A 39 -1.19 -16.34 -4.91
CA GLY A 39 -1.84 -16.24 -6.22
C GLY A 39 -3.34 -16.53 -6.15
N ILE A 40 -4.11 -15.92 -7.06
CA ILE A 40 -5.57 -16.05 -7.10
C ILE A 40 -5.97 -16.96 -8.25
N THR A 41 -6.70 -18.03 -7.93
CA THR A 41 -7.27 -18.92 -8.94
C THR A 41 -8.75 -18.57 -9.16
N PHE A 42 -9.15 -18.45 -10.43
CA PHE A 42 -10.52 -18.16 -10.82
C PHE A 42 -11.13 -19.34 -11.58
N GLN A 43 -12.37 -19.67 -11.24
CA GLN A 43 -13.17 -20.55 -12.09
C GLN A 43 -13.88 -19.70 -13.15
N THR A 44 -13.69 -20.05 -14.42
CA THR A 44 -14.39 -19.43 -15.54
C THR A 44 -14.74 -20.50 -16.58
N ASN A 45 -15.66 -20.19 -17.48
CA ASN A 45 -16.00 -21.06 -18.59
C ASN A 45 -14.80 -21.17 -19.55
N LYS A 46 -14.48 -22.37 -20.03
CA LYS A 46 -13.43 -22.61 -21.04
C LYS A 46 -13.55 -21.68 -22.25
N SER A 47 -14.77 -21.41 -22.72
CA SER A 47 -15.00 -20.51 -23.85
C SER A 47 -14.63 -19.06 -23.54
N LYS A 48 -14.82 -18.61 -22.29
CA LYS A 48 -14.43 -17.28 -21.82
C LYS A 48 -12.94 -17.20 -21.49
N ALA A 49 -12.37 -18.25 -20.90
CA ALA A 49 -10.93 -18.35 -20.66
C ALA A 49 -10.12 -18.21 -21.96
N ALA A 50 -10.56 -18.90 -23.02
CA ALA A 50 -9.90 -18.85 -24.32
C ALA A 50 -9.92 -17.45 -24.97
N GLN A 51 -10.83 -16.56 -24.55
CA GLN A 51 -10.91 -15.18 -25.03
C GLN A 51 -9.99 -14.21 -24.28
N ILE A 52 -9.36 -14.66 -23.20
CA ILE A 52 -8.34 -13.91 -22.48
C ILE A 52 -7.01 -14.13 -23.21
N ILE A 53 -6.81 -13.40 -24.31
CA ILE A 53 -5.59 -13.46 -25.10
C ILE A 53 -4.82 -12.16 -24.86
N GLY A 54 -3.56 -12.27 -24.42
CA GLY A 54 -2.64 -11.13 -24.25
C GLY A 54 -2.71 -10.46 -22.88
N GLN A 55 -3.83 -9.81 -22.55
CA GLN A 55 -3.98 -9.07 -21.28
C GLN A 55 -5.35 -9.27 -20.63
N ALA A 56 -5.33 -9.60 -19.35
CA ALA A 56 -6.48 -9.58 -18.45
C ALA A 56 -6.34 -8.39 -17.50
N SER A 57 -7.41 -7.64 -17.25
CA SER A 57 -7.42 -6.64 -16.19
C SER A 57 -8.15 -7.15 -14.97
N MET A 58 -7.61 -6.82 -13.80
CA MET A 58 -8.13 -7.22 -12.51
C MET A 58 -8.60 -5.99 -11.75
N ALA A 59 -9.83 -6.03 -11.24
CA ALA A 59 -10.36 -5.03 -10.33
C ALA A 59 -10.57 -5.65 -8.96
N ILE A 60 -10.02 -5.01 -7.93
CA ILE A 60 -10.26 -5.36 -6.53
C ILE A 60 -11.18 -4.30 -5.95
N SER A 61 -12.30 -4.73 -5.38
CA SER A 61 -13.29 -3.85 -4.77
C SER A 61 -13.61 -4.31 -3.35
N GLY A 62 -13.97 -3.37 -2.51
CA GLY A 62 -14.26 -3.60 -1.10
C GLY A 62 -14.47 -2.28 -0.37
N ARG A 63 -14.48 -2.35 0.96
CA ARG A 63 -14.77 -1.19 1.81
C ARG A 63 -13.51 -0.60 2.44
N LEU A 64 -13.55 0.69 2.69
CA LEU A 64 -12.60 1.34 3.57
C LEU A 64 -12.95 0.99 5.02
N LEU A 65 -11.94 0.69 5.83
CA LEU A 65 -12.12 0.36 7.25
C LEU A 65 -11.89 1.58 8.11
N TYR A 66 -12.67 1.72 9.19
CA TYR A 66 -12.44 2.75 10.19
C TYR A 66 -11.27 2.36 11.13
N PRO A 67 -10.36 3.28 11.50
CA PRO A 67 -10.24 4.64 10.99
C PRO A 67 -9.79 4.62 9.53
N PHE A 68 -10.49 5.38 8.66
CA PHE A 68 -10.23 5.38 7.22
C PHE A 68 -8.81 5.82 6.87
N ILE A 69 -8.22 6.64 7.75
CA ILE A 69 -6.85 7.12 7.66
C ILE A 69 -6.17 6.85 9.01
N ALA A 70 -5.02 6.17 8.99
CA ALA A 70 -4.13 6.06 10.14
C ALA A 70 -2.85 6.87 9.90
N HIS A 71 -2.31 7.47 10.96
CA HIS A 71 -1.10 8.28 10.90
C HIS A 71 0.02 7.56 11.64
N GLN A 72 1.18 7.46 11.01
CA GLN A 72 2.38 6.97 11.67
C GLN A 72 3.51 7.97 11.46
N PHE A 73 4.17 8.31 12.57
CA PHE A 73 5.36 9.14 12.57
C PHE A 73 6.54 8.29 12.97
N ASP A 74 7.60 8.31 12.16
CA ASP A 74 8.87 7.69 12.49
C ASP A 74 10.01 8.71 12.35
N TYR A 75 10.95 8.61 13.28
CA TYR A 75 12.08 9.50 13.42
C TYR A 75 13.37 8.69 13.31
N LYS A 76 14.11 8.91 12.23
CA LYS A 76 15.47 8.38 12.16
C LYS A 76 16.38 9.25 13.04
N LYS A 77 16.89 8.68 14.13
CA LYS A 77 17.86 9.37 15.00
C LYS A 77 19.15 9.62 14.21
N PRO A 78 19.65 10.86 14.17
CA PRO A 78 20.92 11.15 13.50
C PRO A 78 22.08 10.52 14.27
N THR A 79 23.06 10.00 13.55
CA THR A 79 24.36 9.59 14.12
C THR A 79 25.37 10.73 13.96
N ILE A 80 26.52 10.63 14.62
CA ILE A 80 27.61 11.62 14.52
C ILE A 80 28.08 11.75 13.07
N ASP A 81 28.13 10.64 12.33
CA ASP A 81 28.61 10.57 10.94
C ASP A 81 27.54 10.95 9.89
N SER A 82 26.28 11.06 10.30
CA SER A 82 25.16 11.42 9.42
C SER A 82 24.14 12.25 10.20
N PRO A 83 24.40 13.56 10.37
CA PRO A 83 23.59 14.42 11.22
C PRO A 83 22.18 14.71 10.67
N SER A 84 21.77 14.14 9.53
CA SER A 84 20.48 14.41 8.91
C SER A 84 19.32 13.82 9.72
N LYS A 85 18.27 14.63 9.92
CA LYS A 85 17.00 14.19 10.52
C LYS A 85 16.00 13.96 9.41
N ILE A 86 15.52 12.73 9.30
CA ILE A 86 14.43 12.37 8.39
C ILE A 86 13.17 12.13 9.21
N TYR A 87 12.11 12.83 8.83
CA TYR A 87 10.77 12.71 9.39
C TYR A 87 9.92 11.98 8.36
N TYR A 88 9.37 10.83 8.74
CA TYR A 88 8.40 10.12 7.92
C TYR A 88 7.01 10.38 8.49
N ASP A 89 6.14 10.94 7.65
CA ASP A 89 4.71 11.10 7.94
C ASP A 89 3.94 10.21 6.95
N ASN A 90 3.49 9.07 7.45
CA ASN A 90 2.76 8.10 6.63
C ASN A 90 1.28 8.17 6.95
N HIS A 91 0.48 8.43 5.92
CA HIS A 91 -0.97 8.32 5.94
C HIS A 91 -1.37 6.98 5.32
N TYR A 92 -2.07 6.15 6.08
CA TYR A 92 -2.54 4.86 5.59
C TYR A 92 -4.04 4.92 5.31
N ILE A 93 -4.44 4.66 4.07
CA ILE A 93 -5.82 4.34 3.73
C ILE A 93 -6.02 2.84 3.97
N ILE A 94 -6.89 2.46 4.90
CA ILE A 94 -7.15 1.05 5.21
C ILE A 94 -8.26 0.52 4.30
N PHE A 95 -7.90 -0.41 3.41
CA PHE A 95 -8.82 -1.03 2.46
C PHE A 95 -8.99 -2.51 2.76
N ARG A 96 -10.25 -2.94 2.94
CA ARG A 96 -10.62 -4.34 3.07
C ARG A 96 -11.12 -4.83 1.72
N PRO A 97 -10.34 -5.65 0.99
CA PRO A 97 -10.81 -6.23 -0.27
C PRO A 97 -11.91 -7.25 0.03
N GLU A 98 -12.99 -7.19 -0.75
CA GLU A 98 -14.16 -8.07 -0.59
C GLU A 98 -14.41 -8.88 -1.86
N LYS A 99 -14.12 -8.31 -3.04
CA LYS A 99 -14.38 -8.95 -4.34
C LYS A 99 -13.24 -8.68 -5.30
N VAL A 100 -12.89 -9.70 -6.08
CA VAL A 100 -11.95 -9.60 -7.20
C VAL A 100 -12.67 -9.96 -8.49
N ARG A 101 -12.49 -9.16 -9.53
CA ARG A 101 -13.09 -9.37 -10.85
C ARG A 101 -12.01 -9.35 -11.92
N ILE A 102 -12.07 -10.31 -12.83
CA ILE A 102 -11.32 -10.26 -14.08
C ILE A 102 -12.26 -9.74 -15.16
N PHE A 103 -11.86 -8.70 -15.88
CA PHE A 103 -12.70 -8.07 -16.89
C PHE A 103 -11.89 -7.64 -18.12
N ARG A 104 -12.61 -7.43 -19.25
CA ARG A 104 -12.06 -6.82 -20.47
C ARG A 104 -12.17 -5.29 -20.35
N PRO A 105 -11.06 -4.54 -20.38
CA PRO A 105 -11.09 -3.08 -20.24
C PRO A 105 -11.96 -2.38 -21.29
N ALA A 106 -11.88 -2.85 -22.54
CA ALA A 106 -12.57 -2.23 -23.66
C ALA A 106 -14.10 -2.31 -23.56
N THR A 107 -14.64 -3.36 -22.95
CA THR A 107 -16.10 -3.60 -22.91
C THR A 107 -16.69 -3.61 -21.51
N GLY A 108 -15.87 -3.68 -20.46
CA GLY A 108 -16.32 -3.88 -19.08
C GLY A 108 -16.88 -5.28 -18.79
N GLU A 109 -16.84 -6.20 -19.76
CA GLU A 109 -17.35 -7.57 -19.55
C GLU A 109 -16.52 -8.30 -18.50
N VAL A 110 -17.20 -8.88 -17.50
CA VAL A 110 -16.57 -9.68 -16.45
C VAL A 110 -16.43 -11.14 -16.90
N PHE A 111 -15.20 -11.65 -16.88
CA PHE A 111 -14.86 -13.04 -17.21
C PHE A 111 -14.92 -13.97 -16.01
N ALA A 112 -14.53 -13.46 -14.85
CA ALA A 112 -14.53 -14.22 -13.60
C ALA A 112 -14.72 -13.29 -12.41
N PHE A 113 -15.31 -13.83 -11.35
CA PHE A 113 -15.46 -13.14 -10.08
C PHE A 113 -15.05 -14.08 -8.95
N LEU A 114 -14.47 -13.51 -7.90
CA LEU A 114 -14.17 -14.19 -6.65
C LEU A 114 -14.61 -13.30 -5.49
N GLU A 115 -15.37 -13.87 -4.57
CA GLU A 115 -15.65 -13.23 -3.28
C GLU A 115 -14.60 -13.65 -2.26
N LEU A 116 -13.99 -12.68 -1.59
CA LEU A 116 -12.91 -12.87 -0.62
C LEU A 116 -13.44 -13.02 0.82
N GLU A 117 -14.76 -13.09 1.01
CA GLU A 117 -15.34 -13.28 2.34
C GLU A 117 -14.98 -14.66 2.89
N ARG A 118 -14.47 -14.67 4.13
CA ARG A 118 -14.60 -15.87 4.96
C ARG A 118 -16.04 -15.85 5.46
N LYS A 119 -16.78 -16.93 5.18
CA LYS A 119 -17.95 -17.28 5.99
C LYS A 119 -17.60 -17.17 7.49
N PRO A 120 -18.58 -16.78 8.32
CA PRO A 120 -18.39 -16.45 9.73
C PRO A 120 -17.61 -17.50 10.53
#